data_AF-A0A2X1PS17-F1
#
_entry.id   AF-A0A2X1PS17-F1
#
_cell.length_a   1.000
_cell.length_b   1.000
_cell.length_c   1.000
_cell.angle_alpha   90.00
_cell.angle_beta   90.00
_cell.angle_gamma   90.00
#
_symmetry.space_group_name_H-M   'P 1'
#
loop_
_entity.id
_entity.type
_entity.pdbx_description
1 polymer ?
#
loop_
_entity_poly.entity_id
_entity_poly.type
_entity_poly.pdbx_seq_one_letter_code
_entity_poly.pdbx_strand_id
1 'polypeptide(L)'
;MQKVWLWAKVNDINAGLEGVQSPIAKFLNEEVWKALAERVNAQTGDILFFGADKWQTTTDAMGALRLKLGRDLGLTRLDEWQPLWVIDFPNV
;
A
#
# COMPACT_ATOMS: atom_id res chain seq x y z
N MET A 1 -1.26 13.20 -18.09
CA MET A 1 -2.22 12.37 -17.35
C MET A 1 -1.99 12.60 -15.87
N GLN A 2 -2.98 13.11 -15.14
CA GLN A 2 -2.93 13.23 -13.69
C GLN A 2 -2.78 11.82 -13.10
N LYS A 3 -1.63 11.51 -12.49
CA LYS A 3 -1.44 10.26 -11.74
C LYS A 3 -2.35 10.34 -10.51
N VAL A 4 -3.49 9.66 -10.54
CA VAL A 4 -4.42 9.61 -9.41
C VAL A 4 -3.85 8.63 -8.39
N TRP A 5 -3.31 9.16 -7.29
CA TRP A 5 -2.96 8.35 -6.13
C TRP A 5 -4.22 8.09 -5.33
N LEU A 6 -4.60 6.82 -5.24
CA LEU A 6 -5.74 6.39 -4.44
C LEU A 6 -5.20 5.96 -3.07
N TRP A 7 -5.93 6.31 -2.01
CA TRP A 7 -5.56 5.96 -0.65
C TRP A 7 -6.80 5.66 0.18
N ALA A 8 -6.67 4.85 1.22
CA ALA A 8 -7.72 4.60 2.19
C ALA A 8 -7.14 4.62 3.60
N LYS A 9 -7.63 5.53 4.45
CA LYS A 9 -7.24 5.61 5.85
C LYS A 9 -8.20 4.80 6.69
N VAL A 10 -7.67 3.90 7.52
CA VAL A 10 -8.45 3.05 8.42
C VAL A 10 -8.53 3.76 9.77
N ASN A 11 -9.67 4.40 10.04
CA ASN A 11 -9.90 5.04 11.33
C ASN A 11 -10.42 4.05 12.39
N ASP A 12 -11.17 3.03 11.97
CA ASP A 12 -11.57 1.90 12.81
C ASP A 12 -11.79 0.64 11.97
N ILE A 13 -11.00 -0.40 12.21
CA ILE A 13 -11.12 -1.69 11.49
C ILE A 13 -12.41 -2.45 11.84
N ASN A 14 -12.99 -2.23 13.02
CA ASN A 14 -14.18 -2.95 13.48
C ASN A 14 -15.49 -2.33 12.99
N ALA A 15 -15.46 -1.07 12.54
CA ALA A 15 -16.61 -0.34 12.00
C ALA A 15 -16.88 -0.65 10.51
N GLY A 16 -16.22 -1.67 9.93
CA GLY A 16 -16.40 -2.04 8.54
C GLY A 16 -16.01 -0.91 7.59
N LEU A 17 -16.83 -0.66 6.55
CA LEU A 17 -16.56 0.37 5.55
C LEU A 17 -16.77 1.80 6.09
N GLU A 18 -17.60 1.99 7.11
CA GLU A 18 -17.82 3.30 7.75
C GLU A 18 -16.57 3.79 8.49
N GLY A 19 -15.75 2.85 8.98
CA GLY A 19 -14.46 3.13 9.60
C GLY A 19 -13.36 3.53 8.61
N VAL A 20 -13.64 3.55 7.30
CA VAL A 20 -12.67 3.87 6.25
C VAL A 20 -12.92 5.25 5.67
N GLN A 21 -11.93 6.12 5.80
CA GLN A 21 -11.94 7.41 5.12
C GLN A 21 -11.19 7.28 3.79
N SER A 22 -11.91 7.41 2.67
CA SER A 22 -11.30 7.40 1.34
C SER A 22 -12.21 7.99 0.26
N PRO A 23 -11.65 8.70 -0.75
CA PRO A 23 -12.37 9.01 -1.98
C PRO A 23 -12.89 7.77 -2.73
N ILE A 24 -12.26 6.60 -2.52
CA ILE A 24 -12.62 5.34 -3.19
C ILE A 24 -13.61 4.49 -2.40
N ALA A 25 -13.85 4.80 -1.12
CA ALA A 25 -14.70 3.99 -0.25
C ALA A 25 -16.09 3.77 -0.85
N LYS A 26 -16.65 4.79 -1.51
CA LYS A 26 -17.95 4.72 -2.22
C LYS A 26 -18.00 3.73 -3.40
N PHE A 27 -16.85 3.28 -3.89
CA PHE A 27 -16.74 2.29 -4.97
C PHE A 27 -16.40 0.88 -4.45
N LEU A 28 -16.12 0.76 -3.14
CA LEU A 28 -15.89 -0.52 -2.48
C LEU A 28 -17.20 -1.00 -1.85
N ASN A 29 -17.38 -2.32 -1.83
CA ASN A 29 -18.40 -2.95 -0.99
C ASN A 29 -17.72 -3.60 0.23
N GLU A 30 -18.52 -4.03 1.21
CA GLU A 30 -18.01 -4.61 2.45
C GLU A 30 -17.18 -5.87 2.23
N GLU A 31 -17.59 -6.73 1.29
CA GLU A 31 -16.88 -7.99 0.98
C GLU A 31 -15.47 -7.72 0.43
N VAL A 32 -15.36 -6.79 -0.53
CA VAL A 32 -14.08 -6.38 -1.11
C VAL A 32 -13.21 -5.70 -0.06
N TRP A 33 -13.78 -4.82 0.77
CA TRP A 33 -13.05 -4.17 1.84
C TRP A 33 -12.51 -5.18 2.85
N LYS A 34 -13.34 -6.11 3.31
CA LYS A 34 -12.95 -7.14 4.28
C LYS A 34 -11.82 -8.02 3.72
N ALA A 35 -11.98 -8.53 2.50
CA ALA A 35 -10.96 -9.36 1.85
C ALA A 35 -9.64 -8.60 1.63
N LEU A 36 -9.71 -7.31 1.32
CA LEU A 36 -8.53 -6.46 1.18
C LEU A 36 -7.84 -6.24 2.53
N ALA A 37 -8.59 -5.82 3.54
CA ALA A 37 -8.09 -5.51 4.88
C ALA A 37 -7.44 -6.75 5.52
N GLU A 38 -8.04 -7.93 5.37
CA GLU A 38 -7.47 -9.20 5.80
C GLU A 38 -6.16 -9.51 5.07
N ARG A 39 -6.11 -9.34 3.74
CA ARG A 39 -4.92 -9.65 2.93
C ARG A 39 -3.72 -8.77 3.26
N VAL A 40 -3.95 -7.49 3.54
CA VAL A 40 -2.87 -6.55 3.90
C VAL A 40 -2.62 -6.47 5.41
N ASN A 41 -3.41 -7.20 6.21
CA ASN A 41 -3.38 -7.16 7.67
C ASN A 41 -3.53 -5.72 8.23
N ALA A 42 -4.49 -4.96 7.67
CA ALA A 42 -4.70 -3.57 8.04
C ALA A 42 -5.22 -3.42 9.48
N GLN A 43 -4.70 -2.44 10.19
CA GLN A 43 -5.11 -2.11 11.56
C GLN A 43 -5.72 -0.71 11.64
N THR A 44 -6.46 -0.46 12.73
CA THR A 44 -6.90 0.89 13.08
C THR A 44 -5.69 1.83 13.20
N GLY A 45 -5.71 2.92 12.43
CA GLY A 45 -4.62 3.90 12.35
C GLY A 45 -3.79 3.80 11.07
N ASP A 46 -3.88 2.69 10.33
CA ASP A 46 -3.12 2.49 9.10
C ASP A 46 -3.68 3.29 7.92
N ILE A 47 -2.84 3.47 6.90
CA ILE A 47 -3.22 4.01 5.61
C ILE A 47 -2.75 3.09 4.48
N LEU A 48 -3.67 2.75 3.59
CA LEU A 48 -3.41 1.96 2.40
C LEU A 48 -3.21 2.90 1.22
N PHE A 49 -2.18 2.65 0.41
CA PHE A 49 -1.95 3.32 -0.87
C PHE A 49 -2.11 2.32 -2.00
N PHE A 50 -2.73 2.76 -3.10
CA PHE A 50 -3.00 1.92 -4.26
C PHE A 50 -2.32 2.48 -5.51
N GLY A 51 -1.61 1.60 -6.23
CA GLY A 51 -1.16 1.84 -7.59
C GLY A 51 -1.98 0.99 -8.56
N ALA A 52 -2.58 1.64 -9.55
CA ALA A 52 -3.43 0.99 -10.55
C ALA A 52 -3.07 1.49 -11.96
N ASP A 53 -2.06 0.86 -12.55
CA ASP A 53 -1.54 1.12 -13.90
C ASP A 53 -0.86 -0.17 -14.41
N LYS A 54 -0.22 -0.11 -15.59
CA LYS A 54 0.65 -1.16 -16.12
C LYS A 54 1.65 -1.64 -15.06
N TRP A 55 1.97 -2.93 -15.12
CA TRP A 55 2.86 -3.62 -14.18
C TRP A 55 4.12 -2.81 -13.83
N GLN A 56 4.85 -2.36 -14.86
CA GLN A 56 6.11 -1.63 -14.68
C GLN A 56 5.88 -0.27 -14.00
N THR A 57 4.93 0.53 -14.49
CA THR A 57 4.58 1.84 -13.90
C THR A 57 4.18 1.71 -12.43
N THR A 58 3.35 0.72 -12.10
CA THR A 58 2.88 0.49 -10.73
C THR A 58 4.01 0.04 -9.81
N THR A 59 4.82 -0.93 -10.26
CA THR A 59 5.94 -1.45 -9.48
C THR A 59 6.98 -0.37 -9.19
N ASP A 60 7.33 0.44 -10.20
CA ASP A 60 8.28 1.53 -10.04
C ASP A 60 7.76 2.61 -9.07
N ALA A 61 6.50 3.03 -9.25
CA ALA A 61 5.89 4.06 -8.41
C ALA A 61 5.71 3.61 -6.95
N MET A 62 5.19 2.39 -6.73
CA MET A 62 4.98 1.84 -5.39
C MET A 62 6.30 1.50 -4.70
N GLY A 63 7.30 1.00 -5.45
CA GLY A 63 8.64 0.76 -4.93
C GLY A 63 9.32 2.03 -4.43
N ALA A 64 9.25 3.11 -5.21
CA ALA A 64 9.76 4.42 -4.81
C ALA A 64 9.01 4.99 -3.60
N LEU A 65 7.67 4.90 -3.59
CA LEU A 65 6.84 5.36 -2.47
C LEU A 65 7.18 4.61 -1.17
N ARG A 66 7.31 3.28 -1.23
CA ARG A 66 7.68 2.42 -0.10
C ARG A 66 8.99 2.87 0.53
N LEU A 67 10.01 3.11 -0.29
CA LEU A 67 11.33 3.56 0.19
C LEU A 67 11.28 4.95 0.80
N LYS A 68 10.54 5.88 0.18
CA LYS A 68 10.39 7.24 0.68
C LYS A 68 9.68 7.26 2.03
N LEU A 69 8.49 6.66 2.13
CA LEU A 69 7.72 6.62 3.37
C LEU A 69 8.47 5.91 4.50
N GLY A 70 9.17 4.80 4.19
CA GLY A 70 9.97 4.10 5.20
C GLY A 70 11.05 4.98 5.82
N ARG A 71 11.63 5.92 5.05
CA ARG A 71 12.61 6.89 5.55
C ARG A 71 11.95 8.07 6.25
N ASP A 72 10.96 8.70 5.62
CA ASP A 72 10.27 9.89 6.15
C ASP A 72 9.59 9.61 7.50
N LEU A 73 9.08 8.38 7.69
CA LEU A 73 8.42 7.94 8.92
C LEU A 73 9.35 7.19 9.89
N GLY A 74 10.64 7.03 9.56
CA GLY A 74 11.60 6.31 10.41
C GLY A 74 11.33 4.82 10.61
N LEU A 75 10.61 4.18 9.68
CA LEU A 75 10.28 2.75 9.74
C LEU A 75 11.42 1.84 9.22
N THR A 76 12.30 2.39 8.39
CA THR A 76 13.46 1.67 7.88
C THR A 76 14.59 1.71 8.90
N ARG A 77 15.11 0.54 9.29
CA ARG A 77 16.30 0.39 10.14
C ARG A 77 17.56 0.73 9.35
N LEU A 78 17.99 1.99 9.42
CA LEU A 78 19.11 2.52 8.62
C LEU A 78 20.50 2.21 9.20
N ASP A 79 20.53 1.76 10.45
CA ASP A 79 21.73 1.39 11.22
C ASP A 79 22.07 -0.10 11.14
N GLU A 80 21.26 -0.88 10.42
CA GLU A 80 21.47 -2.31 10.23
C GLU A 80 21.85 -2.68 8.80
N TRP A 81 22.67 -3.73 8.65
CA TRP A 81 22.95 -4.35 7.36
C TRP A 81 21.97 -5.50 7.08
N GLN A 82 21.32 -5.45 5.92
CA GLN A 82 20.34 -6.46 5.46
C GLN A 82 20.77 -7.02 4.09
N PRO A 83 21.87 -7.81 4.01
CA PRO A 83 22.36 -8.33 2.73
C PRO A 83 21.42 -9.41 2.16
N LEU A 84 21.22 -9.38 0.84
CA LEU A 84 20.47 -10.39 0.10
C LEU A 84 21.02 -10.53 -1.31
N TRP A 85 20.71 -11.66 -1.96
CA TRP A 85 20.99 -11.89 -3.37
C TRP A 85 19.67 -12.00 -4.13
N VAL A 86 19.57 -11.29 -5.25
CA VAL A 86 18.49 -11.48 -6.23
C VAL A 86 19.06 -12.38 -7.32
N ILE A 87 18.39 -13.50 -7.59
CA ILE A 87 18.73 -14.48 -8.62
C ILE A 87 17.55 -14.63 -9.60
N ASP A 88 17.71 -15.42 -10.66
CA ASP A 88 16.67 -15.71 -11.65
C ASP A 88 16.09 -14.47 -12.35
N PHE A 89 16.97 -13.57 -12.80
CA PHE A 89 16.57 -12.50 -13.70
C PHE A 89 16.06 -13.09 -15.02
N PRO A 90 15.00 -12.51 -15.62
CA PRO A 90 14.53 -12.96 -16.92
C PRO A 90 15.66 -12.86 -17.94
N ASN A 91 15.82 -13.90 -18.75
CA ASN A 91 16.68 -13.84 -19.92
C ASN A 91 16.13 -12.74 -20.84
N VAL A 92 17.01 -11.83 -21.27
CA VAL A 92 16.69 -10.70 -22.15
C VAL A 92 15.99 -11.18 -23.42
#